data_AF-A0AAX4JVW8-F1
#
_entry.id   AF-A0AAX4JVW8-F1
#
_cell.length_a   1.000
_cell.length_b   1.000
_cell.length_c   1.000
_cell.angle_alpha   90.00
_cell.angle_beta   90.00
_cell.angle_gamma   90.00
#
_symmetry.space_group_name_H-M   'P 1'
#
loop_
_entity.id
_entity.type
_entity.pdbx_description
1 polymer ?
#
loop_
_entity_poly.entity_id
_entity_poly.type
_entity_poly.pdbx_seq_one_letter_code
_entity_poly.pdbx_strand_id
1 'polypeptide(L)'
;MGLSDKVIPSERSLAQSIEIYSEENRDKTYQFIARTTSNQVVVQVRYDDENDTIGMEGYFTETPKLLKQIEDSQEQIWKLTVESGYQNQPGVKTLEEMKSWRYDGTNFPKRDDENSKPPWGDGTPPWEKEEDEHQQEKNRVNSENA
;
A
#
# COMPACT_ATOMS: atom_id res chain seq x y z
N MET A 1 7.93 14.15 17.98
CA MET A 1 8.76 12.92 17.88
C MET A 1 8.70 12.48 16.43
N GLY A 2 9.85 12.51 15.76
CA GLY A 2 9.97 12.25 14.32
C GLY A 2 9.84 10.78 13.95
N LEU A 3 9.78 10.46 12.66
CA LEU A 3 10.01 9.12 12.11
C LEU A 3 11.37 8.56 12.54
N SER A 4 12.42 9.39 12.55
CA SER A 4 13.78 8.98 12.97
C SER A 4 13.88 8.51 14.43
N ASP A 5 12.96 8.93 15.30
CA ASP A 5 12.86 8.48 16.69
C ASP A 5 12.15 7.13 16.86
N LYS A 6 11.49 6.66 15.79
CA LYS A 6 10.61 5.48 15.78
C LYS A 6 11.27 4.27 15.13
N VAL A 7 12.31 4.47 14.31
CA VAL A 7 13.04 3.40 13.61
C VAL A 7 14.25 2.89 14.42
N ILE A 8 14.82 1.76 14.02
CA ILE A 8 16.07 1.26 14.61
C ILE A 8 17.26 2.16 14.21
N PRO A 9 18.37 2.20 14.98
CA PRO A 9 19.48 3.12 14.73
C PRO A 9 20.07 3.08 13.31
N SER A 10 20.15 1.90 12.69
CA SER A 10 20.67 1.72 11.33
C SER A 10 19.80 2.32 10.24
N GLU A 11 18.51 2.58 10.52
CA GLU A 11 17.55 3.11 9.55
C GLU A 11 17.29 4.62 9.71
N ARG A 12 17.90 5.24 10.74
CA ARG A 12 17.65 6.66 11.07
C ARG A 12 18.01 7.62 9.95
N SER A 13 19.09 7.35 9.21
CA SER A 13 19.49 8.23 8.11
C SER A 13 18.42 8.26 7.00
N LEU A 14 17.86 7.11 6.64
CA LEU A 14 16.76 7.04 5.67
C LEU A 14 15.50 7.73 6.21
N ALA A 15 15.16 7.48 7.48
CA ALA A 15 14.02 8.15 8.11
C ALA A 15 14.17 9.68 8.11
N GLN A 16 15.35 10.21 8.41
CA GLN A 16 15.64 11.65 8.34
C GLN A 16 15.51 12.19 6.92
N SER A 17 15.98 11.46 5.90
CA SER A 17 15.82 11.90 4.51
C SER A 17 14.33 11.97 4.10
N ILE A 18 13.52 11.02 4.55
CA ILE A 18 12.06 11.05 4.33
C ILE A 18 11.41 12.25 5.04
N GLU A 19 11.81 12.53 6.28
CA GLU A 19 11.32 13.70 7.04
C GLU A 19 11.65 15.01 6.33
N ILE A 20 12.91 15.19 5.94
CA ILE A 20 13.38 16.38 5.20
C ILE A 20 12.61 16.52 3.88
N TYR A 21 12.49 15.43 3.10
CA TYR A 21 11.77 15.45 1.83
C TYR A 21 10.29 15.82 2.03
N SER A 22 9.64 15.29 3.06
CA SER A 22 8.25 15.63 3.41
C SER A 22 8.10 17.08 3.84
N GLU A 23 9.06 17.65 4.55
CA GLU A 23 9.05 19.04 5.00
C GLU A 23 9.26 20.00 3.83
N GLU A 24 10.20 19.70 2.93
CA GLU A 24 10.48 20.49 1.73
C GLU A 24 9.32 20.50 0.72
N ASN A 25 8.49 19.44 0.72
CA ASN A 25 7.37 19.27 -0.21
C ASN A 25 6.00 19.31 0.49
N ARG A 26 5.92 19.85 1.71
CA ARG A 26 4.74 19.77 2.59
C ARG A 26 3.43 20.25 1.96
N ASP A 27 3.48 21.26 1.09
CA ASP A 27 2.29 21.85 0.48
C ASP A 27 1.68 20.99 -0.64
N LYS A 28 2.40 19.96 -1.09
CA LYS A 28 2.02 19.13 -2.24
C LYS A 28 2.02 17.65 -1.93
N THR A 29 2.38 17.26 -0.71
CA THR A 29 2.58 15.87 -0.35
C THR A 29 1.91 15.53 0.97
N TYR A 30 1.59 14.25 1.12
CA TYR A 30 1.16 13.66 2.38
C TYR A 30 1.98 12.41 2.69
N GLN A 31 2.05 12.06 3.98
CA GLN A 31 2.76 10.88 4.43
C GLN A 31 1.81 9.69 4.53
N PHE A 32 2.14 8.61 3.84
CA PHE A 32 1.51 7.30 3.95
C PHE A 32 2.40 6.36 4.77
N ILE A 33 1.79 5.59 5.68
CA ILE A 33 2.49 4.59 6.49
C ILE A 33 1.64 3.33 6.58
N ALA A 34 2.24 2.17 6.30
CA ALA A 34 1.55 0.90 6.36
C ALA A 34 2.50 -0.25 6.71
N ARG A 35 1.92 -1.33 7.25
CA ARG A 35 2.62 -2.60 7.42
C ARG A 35 2.57 -3.38 6.10
N THR A 36 3.68 -3.97 5.71
CA THR A 36 3.82 -4.83 4.54
C THR A 36 3.64 -6.31 4.91
N THR A 37 3.52 -7.17 3.90
CA THR A 37 3.41 -8.62 4.06
C THR A 37 4.71 -9.28 4.52
N SER A 38 5.83 -8.57 4.46
CA SER A 38 7.18 -9.08 4.78
C SER A 38 7.65 -8.71 6.19
N ASN A 39 6.73 -8.40 7.10
CA ASN A 39 7.03 -7.90 8.46
C ASN A 39 7.90 -6.62 8.47
N GLN A 40 7.67 -5.74 7.50
CA GLN A 40 8.29 -4.42 7.42
C GLN A 40 7.21 -3.34 7.41
N VAL A 41 7.58 -2.12 7.80
CA VAL A 41 6.74 -0.93 7.66
C VAL A 41 7.22 -0.14 6.46
N VAL A 42 6.32 0.14 5.53
CA VAL A 42 6.58 1.06 4.43
C VAL A 42 6.13 2.46 4.85
N VAL A 43 6.98 3.46 4.60
CA VAL A 43 6.64 4.87 4.72
C VAL A 43 6.86 5.51 3.36
N GLN A 44 5.85 6.21 2.87
CA GLN A 44 5.89 6.91 1.58
C GLN A 44 5.51 8.36 1.78
N VAL A 45 6.17 9.24 1.03
CA VAL A 45 5.73 10.61 0.79
C VAL A 45 5.13 10.63 -0.60
N ARG A 46 3.82 10.85 -0.68
CA ARG A 46 3.06 10.82 -1.93
C ARG A 46 2.61 12.22 -2.29
N TYR A 47 2.60 12.55 -3.56
CA TYR A 47 2.02 13.77 -4.06
C TYR A 47 0.49 13.69 -3.98
N ASP A 48 -0.14 14.80 -3.58
CA ASP A 48 -1.58 15.00 -3.65
C ASP A 48 -1.96 15.38 -5.09
N ASP A 49 -1.73 14.43 -6.01
CA ASP A 49 -2.08 14.52 -7.42
C ASP A 49 -3.06 13.39 -7.80
N GLU A 50 -3.59 13.43 -9.02
CA GLU A 50 -4.60 12.45 -9.48
C GLU A 50 -4.09 11.00 -9.49
N ASN A 51 -2.77 10.78 -9.41
CA ASN A 51 -2.14 9.46 -9.52
C ASN A 51 -1.46 9.00 -8.21
N ASP A 52 -1.56 9.77 -7.12
CA ASP A 52 -0.88 9.51 -5.85
C ASP A 52 0.63 9.22 -6.05
N THR A 53 1.30 10.01 -6.90
CA THR A 53 2.68 9.73 -7.30
C THR A 53 3.60 9.62 -6.08
N ILE A 54 4.37 8.52 -5.99
CA ILE A 54 5.34 8.33 -4.91
C ILE A 54 6.55 9.23 -5.18
N GLY A 55 6.80 10.19 -4.28
CA GLY A 55 7.98 11.05 -4.33
C GLY A 55 9.19 10.42 -3.65
N MET A 56 8.99 9.84 -2.47
CA MET A 56 10.03 9.13 -1.72
C MET A 56 9.42 7.98 -0.94
N GLU A 57 10.15 6.88 -0.79
CA GLU A 57 9.74 5.76 0.04
C GLU A 57 10.89 5.14 0.83
N GLY A 58 10.52 4.46 1.93
CA GLY A 58 11.45 3.68 2.72
C GLY A 58 10.76 2.51 3.41
N TYR A 59 11.51 1.41 3.51
CA TYR A 59 11.09 0.20 4.21
C TYR A 59 11.87 0.10 5.51
N PHE A 60 11.15 -0.10 6.59
CA PHE A 60 11.68 -0.08 7.95
C PHE A 60 11.37 -1.40 8.64
N THR A 61 12.29 -1.81 9.51
CA THR A 61 12.05 -2.91 10.43
C THR A 61 10.92 -2.52 11.38
N GLU A 62 10.00 -3.44 11.66
CA GLU A 62 8.93 -3.20 12.63
C GLU A 62 9.50 -2.83 14.01
N THR A 63 9.02 -1.72 14.54
CA THR A 63 9.27 -1.33 15.92
C THR A 63 7.93 -1.08 16.63
N PRO A 64 7.86 -1.24 17.96
CA PRO A 64 6.66 -0.89 18.71
C PRO A 64 6.20 0.55 18.49
N LYS A 65 7.14 1.47 18.23
CA LYS A 65 6.84 2.88 17.99
C LYS A 65 6.23 3.13 16.60
N LEU A 66 6.72 2.45 15.57
CA LEU A 66 6.15 2.52 14.22
C LEU A 66 4.76 1.90 14.17
N LEU A 67 4.61 0.73 14.79
CA LEU A 67 3.32 0.07 14.89
C LEU A 67 2.32 0.99 15.58
N LYS A 68 2.68 1.55 16.75
CA LYS A 68 1.84 2.53 17.44
C LYS A 68 1.46 3.74 16.58
N GLN A 69 2.38 4.25 15.75
CA GLN A 69 2.05 5.35 14.83
C GLN A 69 0.96 4.96 13.83
N ILE A 70 1.03 3.76 13.25
CA ILE A 70 -0.04 3.24 12.37
C ILE A 70 -1.35 3.17 13.16
N GLU A 71 -1.27 2.78 14.42
CA GLU A 71 -2.46 2.70 15.28
C GLU A 71 -3.12 4.05 15.51
N ASP A 72 -2.32 5.02 15.96
CA ASP A 72 -2.73 6.39 16.24
C ASP A 72 -3.31 7.05 14.97
N SER A 73 -2.69 6.82 13.79
CA SER A 73 -3.16 7.38 12.52
C SER A 73 -4.55 6.88 12.12
N GLN A 74 -4.83 5.58 12.24
CA GLN A 74 -6.15 5.05 11.92
C GLN A 74 -7.22 5.49 12.93
N GLU A 75 -6.87 5.59 14.21
CA GLU A 75 -7.78 6.14 15.22
C GLU A 75 -8.11 7.60 14.95
N GLN A 76 -7.13 8.38 14.52
CA GLN A 76 -7.32 9.76 14.10
C GLN A 76 -8.20 9.87 12.85
N ILE A 77 -7.96 9.05 11.82
CA ILE A 77 -8.79 9.01 10.61
C ILE A 77 -10.24 8.70 10.99
N TRP A 78 -10.46 7.62 11.76
CA TRP A 78 -11.81 7.25 12.21
C TRP A 78 -12.50 8.39 12.96
N LYS A 79 -11.78 9.02 13.89
CA LYS A 79 -12.30 10.15 14.66
C LYS A 79 -12.75 11.28 13.74
N LEU A 80 -11.92 11.68 12.79
CA LEU A 80 -12.25 12.74 11.82
C LEU A 80 -13.44 12.35 10.93
N THR A 81 -13.53 11.09 10.50
CA THR A 81 -14.66 10.57 9.73
C THR A 81 -15.97 10.67 10.51
N VAL A 82 -15.96 10.31 11.79
CA VAL A 82 -17.14 10.41 12.68
C VAL A 82 -17.50 11.87 12.94
N GLU A 83 -16.52 12.72 13.25
CA GLU A 83 -16.74 14.16 13.49
C GLU A 83 -17.31 14.86 12.26
N SER A 84 -16.96 14.38 11.06
CA SER A 84 -17.47 14.89 9.78
C SER A 84 -18.82 14.29 9.36
N GLY A 85 -19.37 13.35 10.13
CA GLY A 85 -20.65 12.71 9.84
C GLY A 85 -20.62 11.68 8.69
N TYR A 86 -19.43 11.22 8.30
CA TYR A 86 -19.25 10.30 7.16
C TYR A 86 -19.23 8.81 7.56
N GLN A 87 -19.43 8.48 8.84
CA GLN A 87 -19.31 7.11 9.35
C GLN A 87 -20.24 6.07 8.69
N ASN A 88 -21.32 6.52 8.06
CA ASN A 88 -22.30 5.66 7.37
C ASN A 88 -22.20 5.74 5.84
N GLN A 89 -21.20 6.43 5.29
CA GLN A 89 -21.02 6.52 3.84
C GLN A 89 -20.56 5.17 3.27
N PRO A 90 -21.04 4.79 2.07
CA PRO A 90 -20.54 3.60 1.38
C PRO A 90 -19.01 3.61 1.26
N GLY A 91 -18.36 2.51 1.62
CA GLY A 91 -16.90 2.36 1.56
C GLY A 91 -16.15 2.81 2.81
N VAL A 92 -16.80 3.51 3.75
CA VAL A 92 -16.17 3.85 5.04
C VAL A 92 -16.10 2.61 5.93
N LYS A 93 -14.90 2.29 6.39
CA LYS A 93 -14.62 1.18 7.30
C LYS A 93 -14.71 1.63 8.74
N THR A 94 -15.28 0.78 9.59
CA THR A 94 -15.24 0.95 11.04
C THR A 94 -13.80 0.89 11.55
N LEU A 95 -13.54 1.43 12.75
CA LEU A 95 -12.24 1.32 13.38
C LEU A 95 -11.80 -0.13 13.59
N GLU A 96 -12.73 -1.02 13.91
CA GLU A 96 -12.46 -2.45 14.07
C GLU A 96 -12.05 -3.10 12.75
N GLU A 97 -12.72 -2.77 11.64
CA GLU A 97 -12.33 -3.24 10.30
C GLU A 97 -10.95 -2.71 9.90
N MET A 98 -10.66 -1.42 10.12
CA MET A 98 -9.33 -0.85 9.86
C MET A 98 -8.24 -1.51 10.71
N LYS A 99 -8.56 -1.85 11.96
CA LYS A 99 -7.67 -2.61 12.87
C LYS A 99 -7.50 -4.06 12.41
N SER A 100 -8.54 -4.69 11.85
CA SER A 100 -8.46 -6.07 11.35
C SER A 100 -7.48 -6.20 10.18
N TRP A 101 -7.35 -5.15 9.35
CA TRP A 101 -6.35 -5.08 8.29
C TRP A 101 -4.90 -4.98 8.82
N ARG A 102 -4.70 -4.77 10.13
CA ARG A 102 -3.37 -4.83 10.78
C ARG A 102 -2.96 -6.26 11.16
N TYR A 103 -3.93 -7.16 11.34
CA TYR A 103 -3.74 -8.38 12.13
C TYR A 103 -3.58 -9.65 11.30
N ASP A 104 -2.35 -10.17 11.43
CA ASP A 104 -1.83 -11.51 11.20
C ASP A 104 -1.26 -11.84 9.81
N GLY A 105 -0.05 -12.41 9.81
CA GLY A 105 0.60 -13.03 8.65
C GLY A 105 -0.13 -14.27 8.11
N THR A 106 -1.37 -14.49 8.54
CA THR A 106 -2.33 -15.48 8.00
C THR A 106 -3.60 -14.83 7.43
N ASN A 107 -3.73 -13.50 7.54
CA ASN A 107 -4.89 -12.70 7.16
C ASN A 107 -4.53 -11.74 6.02
N PHE A 108 -3.97 -12.30 4.94
CA PHE A 108 -4.20 -11.74 3.61
C PHE A 108 -5.72 -11.63 3.40
N PRO A 109 -6.25 -10.72 2.56
CA PRO A 109 -7.60 -10.94 2.05
C PRO A 109 -7.61 -12.36 1.50
N LYS A 110 -8.28 -13.28 2.20
CA LYS A 110 -8.56 -14.59 1.65
C LYS A 110 -9.29 -14.24 0.37
N ARG A 111 -8.80 -14.65 -0.80
CA ARG A 111 -9.49 -14.53 -2.09
C ARG A 111 -10.92 -15.14 -2.09
N ASP A 112 -11.33 -15.70 -0.96
CA ASP A 112 -12.47 -16.56 -0.75
C ASP A 112 -13.68 -15.84 -0.11
N ASP A 113 -13.58 -14.57 0.29
CA ASP A 113 -14.78 -13.80 0.54
C ASP A 113 -15.42 -13.46 -0.81
N GLU A 114 -16.70 -13.80 -0.99
CA GLU A 114 -17.43 -13.56 -2.25
C GLU A 114 -17.40 -12.09 -2.70
N ASN A 115 -17.04 -11.17 -1.80
CA ASN A 115 -16.89 -9.74 -2.04
C ASN A 115 -15.45 -9.24 -2.33
N SER A 116 -14.38 -10.05 -2.14
CA SER A 116 -13.02 -9.69 -2.61
C SER A 116 -12.54 -10.54 -3.79
N LYS A 117 -13.46 -11.25 -4.46
CA LYS A 117 -13.18 -11.71 -5.82
C LYS A 117 -12.89 -10.48 -6.67
N PRO A 118 -11.75 -10.43 -7.37
CA PRO A 118 -11.52 -9.34 -8.29
C PRO A 118 -12.63 -9.33 -9.36
N PRO A 119 -12.93 -8.19 -10.01
CA PRO A 119 -14.04 -8.09 -10.97
C PRO A 119 -13.92 -9.04 -12.18
N TRP A 120 -12.75 -9.66 -12.40
CA TRP A 120 -12.51 -10.69 -13.41
C TRP A 120 -12.66 -12.15 -12.89
N GLY A 121 -13.14 -12.33 -11.66
CA GLY A 121 -13.38 -13.63 -11.04
C GLY A 121 -12.10 -14.46 -10.83
N ASP A 122 -12.21 -15.77 -11.00
CA ASP A 122 -11.08 -16.71 -10.87
C ASP A 122 -10.16 -16.73 -12.12
N GLY A 123 -10.42 -15.84 -13.09
CA GLY A 123 -9.64 -15.74 -14.32
C GLY A 123 -8.30 -15.02 -14.13
N THR A 124 -7.40 -15.19 -15.11
CA THR A 124 -6.18 -14.39 -15.21
C THR A 124 -6.54 -12.91 -15.30
N PRO A 125 -5.93 -12.04 -14.47
CA PRO A 125 -6.11 -10.60 -14.58
C PRO A 125 -5.87 -10.12 -16.01
N PRO A 126 -6.62 -9.12 -16.50
CA PRO A 126 -6.53 -8.68 -17.89
C PRO A 126 -5.14 -8.18 -18.31
N TRP A 127 -4.28 -7.79 -17.36
CA TRP A 127 -2.89 -7.38 -17.58
C TRP A 127 -1.85 -8.52 -17.48
N GLU A 128 -2.24 -9.69 -17.00
CA GLU A 128 -1.41 -10.92 -16.95
C GLU A 128 -1.65 -11.83 -18.17
N LYS A 129 -2.47 -11.39 -19.14
CA LYS A 129 -2.39 -11.95 -20.48
C LYS A 129 -1.05 -11.50 -21.07
N GLU A 130 0.00 -12.27 -20.78
CA GLU A 130 1.20 -12.25 -21.58
C GLU A 130 0.76 -12.32 -23.05
N GLU A 131 1.28 -11.38 -23.85
CA GLU A 131 1.06 -11.29 -25.28
C GLU A 131 1.64 -12.55 -25.97
N ASP A 132 0.96 -13.68 -25.84
CA ASP A 132 1.26 -14.93 -26.54
C ASP A 132 0.84 -14.88 -28.03
N GLU A 133 0.54 -13.68 -28.55
CA GLU A 133 0.29 -13.45 -29.98
C GLU A 133 1.57 -13.28 -30.82
N HIS A 134 2.78 -13.39 -30.22
CA HIS A 134 4.05 -13.28 -30.98
C HIS A 134 4.88 -14.56 -31.10
N GLN A 135 4.36 -15.72 -30.71
CA GLN A 135 5.04 -17.01 -30.95
C GLN A 135 4.32 -17.99 -31.88
N GLN A 136 3.06 -17.78 -32.26
CA GLN A 136 2.37 -18.66 -33.22
C GLN A 136 2.70 -18.36 -34.71
N GLU A 137 3.26 -17.20 -35.04
CA GLU A 137 3.57 -16.87 -36.44
C GLU A 137 4.93 -17.40 -36.93
N LYS A 138 5.85 -17.77 -36.03
CA LYS A 138 7.18 -18.32 -36.43
C LYS A 138 7.16 -19.81 -36.77
N ASN A 139 6.14 -20.56 -36.37
CA ASN A 139 6.03 -21.98 -36.69
C ASN A 139 5.17 -22.28 -37.92
N ARG A 140 4.58 -21.26 -38.56
CA ARG A 140 3.81 -21.43 -39.80
C ARG A 140 4.63 -21.18 -41.08
N VAL A 141 5.74 -20.46 -40.99
CA VAL A 141 6.60 -20.14 -42.16
C VAL A 141 7.65 -21.23 -42.43
N ASN A 142 8.01 -22.05 -41.44
CA ASN A 142 9.03 -23.11 -41.60
C ASN A 142 8.50 -24.48 -42.03
N SER A 143 7.18 -24.66 -42.19
CA SER A 143 6.58 -25.90 -42.70
C SER A 143 6.15 -25.84 -44.16
N GLU A 144 6.34 -24.70 -44.83
CA GLU A 144 6.02 -24.52 -46.26
C GLU A 144 7.27 -24.44 -47.17
N ASN A 145 8.49 -24.63 -46.63
CA ASN A 145 9.74 -24.62 -47.42
C ASN A 145 10.71 -25.79 -47.07
N ALA A 146 10.17 -26.98 -46.79
CA ALA A 146 10.93 -28.24 -46.77
C ALA A 146 10.38 -29.21 -47.82
#